data_AF-A0A6A5UH98-F1
#
_entry.id   AF-A0A6A5UH98-F1
#
_cell.length_a   1.000
_cell.length_b   1.000
_cell.length_c   1.000
_cell.angle_alpha   90.00
_cell.angle_beta   90.00
_cell.angle_gamma   90.00
#
_symmetry.space_group_name_H-M   'P 1'
#
loop_
_entity.id
_entity.type
_entity.pdbx_description
1 polymer ?
#
loop_
_entity_poly.entity_id
_entity_poly.type
_entity_poly.pdbx_seq_one_letter_code
_entity_poly.pdbx_strand_id
1 'polypeptide(L)'
;TVTPENYTRAIISLSRCSSTYVFPGNNYVDMGDWMLLDRDLLNLPKREEQAIPFASDAGETHDLVVVYNSGEGKWGVQGYSQEEHENFYAATTVPEAGLGQLVFIRGFISPSWVSTIGSKYNIDPEFFRRHMEYLSASVDRHAYSFPSLASSSNNIFRLCVSTLLHRDGFGELDLQSQRSYQSTELGIYKIQQLGSTKVHCGDSLVREYSTLCSSFSVIEQWISLCVTKTDQGW
;
A
#
# COMPACT_ATOMS: atom_id res chain seq x y z
N THR A 1 -5.49 -19.16 15.50
CA THR A 1 -5.62 -17.74 15.10
C THR A 1 -4.24 -17.24 14.73
N VAL A 2 -4.09 -16.62 13.56
CA VAL A 2 -2.81 -16.04 13.12
C VAL A 2 -2.62 -14.72 13.89
N THR A 3 -1.49 -14.53 14.56
CA THR A 3 -1.15 -13.26 15.21
C THR A 3 -0.38 -12.35 14.25
N PRO A 4 -0.37 -11.02 14.45
CA PRO A 4 0.43 -10.10 13.63
C PRO A 4 1.91 -10.51 13.55
N GLU A 5 2.53 -10.94 14.65
CA GLU A 5 3.94 -11.34 14.67
C GLU A 5 4.17 -12.62 13.87
N ASN A 6 3.23 -13.58 13.96
CA ASN A 6 3.31 -14.83 13.21
C ASN A 6 3.14 -14.56 11.71
N TYR A 7 2.26 -13.62 11.34
CA TYR A 7 2.07 -13.19 9.96
C TYR A 7 3.33 -12.53 9.39
N THR A 8 3.92 -11.56 10.12
CA THR A 8 5.19 -10.94 9.74
C THR A 8 6.30 -11.97 9.58
N ARG A 9 6.42 -12.92 10.52
CA ARG A 9 7.42 -14.00 10.44
C ARG A 9 7.19 -14.89 9.22
N ALA A 10 5.94 -15.18 8.86
CA ALA A 10 5.61 -15.96 7.68
C ALA A 10 6.05 -15.24 6.39
N ILE A 11 5.81 -13.93 6.27
CA ILE A 11 6.26 -13.13 5.12
C ILE A 11 7.78 -13.12 5.00
N ILE A 12 8.49 -12.89 6.12
CA ILE A 12 9.97 -12.90 6.14
C ILE A 12 10.51 -14.30 5.83
N SER A 13 9.83 -15.36 6.25
CA SER A 13 10.21 -16.72 5.88
C SER A 13 10.00 -16.97 4.38
N LEU A 14 8.87 -16.51 3.83
CA LEU A 14 8.54 -16.63 2.41
C LEU A 14 9.56 -15.89 1.54
N SER A 15 10.05 -14.73 1.98
CA SER A 15 11.09 -13.99 1.28
C SER A 15 12.43 -14.71 1.17
N ARG A 16 12.72 -15.62 2.12
CA ARG A 16 13.95 -16.42 2.17
C ARG A 16 13.82 -17.76 1.44
N CYS A 17 12.60 -18.25 1.22
CA CYS A 17 12.31 -19.52 0.55
C CYS A 17 12.00 -19.30 -0.95
N SER A 18 12.98 -18.85 -1.75
CA SER A 18 12.78 -18.57 -3.19
C SER A 18 13.10 -19.75 -4.13
N SER A 19 13.38 -20.96 -3.61
CA SER A 19 13.91 -22.06 -4.45
C SER A 19 12.88 -23.00 -5.11
N THR A 20 11.57 -22.82 -4.89
CA THR A 20 10.54 -23.79 -5.35
C THR A 20 9.47 -23.23 -6.29
N TYR A 21 9.49 -21.93 -6.65
CA TYR A 21 8.51 -21.37 -7.58
C TYR A 21 8.96 -21.49 -9.04
N VAL A 22 7.99 -21.76 -9.92
CA VAL A 22 8.18 -21.94 -11.37
C VAL A 22 8.71 -20.67 -12.06
N PHE A 23 8.63 -19.50 -11.38
CA PHE A 23 9.22 -18.25 -11.82
C PHE A 23 10.38 -17.86 -10.91
N PRO A 24 11.60 -17.63 -11.45
CA PRO A 24 12.73 -17.15 -10.68
C PRO A 24 12.48 -15.68 -10.31
N GLY A 25 12.14 -15.42 -9.05
CA GLY A 25 11.94 -14.07 -8.56
C GLY A 25 12.05 -14.01 -7.04
N ASN A 26 12.82 -13.05 -6.55
CA ASN A 26 12.93 -12.73 -5.12
C ASN A 26 11.69 -11.92 -4.66
N ASN A 27 10.50 -12.45 -4.95
CA ASN A 27 9.26 -11.69 -5.03
C ASN A 27 8.88 -11.05 -3.70
N TYR A 28 9.33 -11.56 -2.55
CA TYR A 28 8.99 -11.02 -1.23
C TYR A 28 10.16 -10.40 -0.48
N VAL A 29 11.36 -10.30 -1.08
CA VAL A 29 12.56 -9.80 -0.38
C VAL A 29 12.37 -8.36 0.06
N ASP A 30 12.00 -7.46 -0.86
CA ASP A 30 11.85 -6.03 -0.52
C ASP A 30 10.71 -5.81 0.50
N MET A 31 9.62 -6.58 0.40
CA MET A 31 8.54 -6.54 1.38
C MET A 31 8.97 -7.09 2.74
N GLY A 32 9.76 -8.17 2.77
CA GLY A 32 10.30 -8.77 3.99
C GLY A 32 11.31 -7.85 4.69
N ASP A 33 12.17 -7.18 3.93
CA ASP A 33 13.12 -6.19 4.45
C ASP A 33 12.37 -4.97 4.98
N TRP A 34 11.35 -4.49 4.25
CA TRP A 34 10.50 -3.41 4.70
C TRP A 34 9.75 -3.72 6.00
N MET A 35 9.29 -4.97 6.17
CA MET A 35 8.68 -5.44 7.43
C MET A 35 9.64 -5.41 8.62
N LEU A 36 10.96 -5.51 8.37
CA LEU A 36 11.97 -5.43 9.42
C LEU A 36 12.26 -3.98 9.83
N LEU A 37 12.13 -3.01 8.92
CA LEU A 37 12.40 -1.60 9.20
C LEU A 37 11.54 -1.03 10.33
N ASP A 38 10.26 -1.38 10.41
CA ASP A 38 9.38 -0.95 11.52
C ASP A 38 9.86 -1.48 12.88
N ARG A 39 10.40 -2.69 12.89
CA ARG A 39 10.98 -3.27 14.11
C ARG A 39 12.22 -2.52 14.59
N ASP A 40 13.01 -1.97 13.66
CA ASP A 40 14.18 -1.17 13.98
C ASP A 40 13.80 0.29 14.33
N LEU A 41 12.75 0.84 13.70
CA LEU A 41 12.21 2.17 14.01
C LEU A 41 11.53 2.25 15.38
N LEU A 42 10.91 1.16 15.85
CA LEU A 42 10.44 1.05 17.24
C LEU A 42 11.59 1.17 18.27
N ASN A 43 12.85 1.04 17.84
CA ASN A 43 14.04 1.10 18.70
C ASN A 43 14.90 2.36 18.49
N LEU A 44 14.53 3.30 17.61
CA LEU A 44 15.30 4.53 17.41
C LEU A 44 14.66 5.74 18.11
N PRO A 45 15.44 6.60 18.80
CA PRO A 45 14.96 7.89 19.25
C PRO A 45 14.63 8.78 18.04
N LYS A 46 13.42 9.38 18.03
CA LYS A 46 12.97 10.32 16.99
C LYS A 46 14.00 11.44 16.82
N ARG A 47 14.67 11.48 15.67
CA ARG A 47 15.60 12.55 15.31
C ARG A 47 14.86 13.58 14.46
N GLU A 48 14.76 14.80 14.96
CA GLU A 48 14.25 15.94 14.20
C GLU A 48 15.26 16.30 13.11
N GLU A 49 14.95 15.97 11.86
CA GLU A 49 15.68 16.45 10.69
C GLU A 49 14.72 17.19 9.74
N GLN A 50 15.24 18.30 9.20
CA GLN A 50 14.50 19.36 8.50
C GLN A 50 13.49 18.82 7.46
N ALA A 51 12.24 19.20 7.67
CA ALA A 51 11.09 18.86 6.84
C ALA A 51 11.15 19.64 5.52
N ILE A 52 11.16 18.92 4.40
CA ILE A 52 10.64 19.48 3.16
C ILE A 52 9.11 19.47 3.33
N PRO A 53 8.36 20.52 2.96
CA PRO A 53 6.91 20.53 3.16
C PRO A 53 6.28 19.42 2.33
N PHE A 54 5.84 18.36 3.00
CA PHE A 54 4.95 17.36 2.42
C PHE A 54 3.53 17.91 2.50
N ALA A 55 2.65 17.44 1.61
CA ALA A 55 1.27 17.94 1.50
C ALA A 55 0.39 17.71 2.76
N SER A 56 0.93 17.14 3.84
CA SER A 56 0.20 16.86 5.09
C SER A 56 0.31 17.95 6.16
N ASP A 57 0.68 19.18 5.80
CA ASP A 57 0.58 20.34 6.72
C ASP A 57 -0.89 20.78 6.95
N ALA A 58 -1.86 20.09 6.33
CA ALA A 58 -3.27 20.22 6.66
C ALA A 58 -3.57 19.41 7.92
N GLY A 59 -3.78 20.10 9.05
CA GLY A 59 -4.14 19.55 10.37
C GLY A 59 -5.49 18.81 10.44
N GLU A 60 -5.92 18.14 9.37
CA GLU A 60 -7.08 17.26 9.34
C GLU A 60 -6.63 15.83 9.67
N THR A 61 -7.02 15.36 10.85
CA THR A 61 -6.90 13.95 11.23
C THR A 61 -7.82 13.13 10.35
N HIS A 62 -7.24 12.42 9.39
CA HIS A 62 -7.98 11.51 8.52
C HIS A 62 -7.90 10.08 9.05
N ASP A 63 -8.99 9.34 8.94
CA ASP A 63 -8.99 7.91 9.21
C ASP A 63 -8.11 7.19 8.17
N LEU A 64 -7.17 6.38 8.66
CA LEU A 64 -6.34 5.52 7.83
C LEU A 64 -7.13 4.30 7.37
N VAL A 65 -7.88 3.69 8.29
CA VAL A 65 -8.68 2.51 8.06
C VAL A 65 -10.13 2.79 8.42
N VAL A 66 -11.05 2.45 7.51
CA VAL A 66 -12.49 2.57 7.76
C VAL A 66 -13.14 1.21 7.53
N VAL A 67 -13.81 0.71 8.56
CA VAL A 67 -14.52 -0.57 8.55
C VAL A 67 -16.01 -0.34 8.45
N TYR A 68 -16.62 -0.97 7.45
CA TYR A 68 -18.06 -1.02 7.26
C TYR A 68 -18.54 -2.44 7.58
N ASN A 69 -19.38 -2.56 8.59
CA ASN A 69 -20.00 -3.82 8.99
C ASN A 69 -21.43 -3.86 8.49
N SER A 70 -21.81 -4.90 7.75
CA SER A 70 -23.21 -5.09 7.38
C SER A 70 -23.99 -5.48 8.63
N GLY A 71 -25.08 -4.76 8.94
CA GLY A 71 -26.04 -5.12 9.97
C GLY A 71 -27.44 -5.28 9.39
N GLU A 72 -28.39 -5.69 10.24
CA GLU A 72 -29.82 -5.73 9.89
C GLU A 72 -30.34 -4.31 9.58
N GLY A 73 -30.28 -3.93 8.31
CA GLY A 73 -30.88 -2.70 7.77
C GLY A 73 -30.02 -1.43 7.81
N LYS A 74 -28.84 -1.45 8.45
CA LYS A 74 -27.86 -0.33 8.43
C LYS A 74 -26.42 -0.84 8.47
N TRP A 75 -25.53 -0.10 7.83
CA TRP A 75 -24.08 -0.34 7.92
C TRP A 75 -23.51 0.40 9.12
N GLY A 76 -22.80 -0.32 10.00
CA GLY A 76 -21.99 0.28 11.05
C GLY A 76 -20.65 0.74 10.48
N VAL A 77 -20.21 1.96 10.83
CA VAL A 77 -18.94 2.53 10.34
C VAL A 77 -18.02 2.80 11.51
N GLN A 78 -16.76 2.36 11.41
CA GLN A 78 -15.72 2.56 12.42
C GLN A 78 -14.44 3.03 11.71
N GLY A 79 -13.92 4.19 12.12
CA GLY A 79 -12.66 4.75 11.63
C GLY A 79 -11.52 4.52 12.62
N TYR A 80 -10.31 4.37 12.09
CA TYR A 80 -9.08 4.21 12.86
C TYR A 80 -7.98 5.08 12.26
N SER A 81 -7.30 5.86 13.10
CA SER A 81 -6.15 6.68 12.75
C SER A 81 -4.86 5.85 12.67
N GLN A 82 -3.75 6.47 12.25
CA GLN A 82 -2.49 5.78 12.00
C GLN A 82 -1.90 5.01 13.19
N GLU A 83 -2.18 5.41 14.44
CA GLU A 83 -1.60 4.79 15.63
C GLU A 83 -2.49 3.68 16.23
N GLU A 84 -3.70 3.49 15.69
CA GLU A 84 -4.75 2.68 16.31
C GLU A 84 -4.82 1.24 15.80
N HIS A 85 -3.73 0.69 15.28
CA HIS A 85 -3.69 -0.69 14.78
C HIS A 85 -4.03 -1.72 15.87
N GLU A 86 -3.56 -1.52 17.10
CA GLU A 86 -3.89 -2.39 18.25
C GLU A 86 -5.38 -2.31 18.61
N ASN A 87 -5.95 -1.09 18.63
CA ASN A 87 -7.37 -0.88 18.89
C ASN A 87 -8.22 -1.54 17.80
N PHE A 88 -7.82 -1.40 16.54
CA PHE A 88 -8.45 -2.10 15.42
C PHE A 88 -8.38 -3.62 15.60
N TYR A 89 -7.21 -4.15 15.97
CA TYR A 89 -7.03 -5.59 16.18
C TYR A 89 -7.91 -6.14 17.30
N ALA A 90 -8.05 -5.40 18.40
CA ALA A 90 -8.86 -5.80 19.55
C ALA A 90 -10.37 -5.62 19.32
N ALA A 91 -10.78 -4.50 18.71
CA ALA A 91 -12.20 -4.10 18.66
C ALA A 91 -12.95 -4.65 17.43
N THR A 92 -12.30 -4.75 16.28
CA THR A 92 -12.97 -5.26 15.06
C THR A 92 -13.14 -6.78 15.16
N THR A 93 -14.28 -7.32 14.78
CA THR A 93 -14.50 -8.77 14.65
C THR A 93 -14.63 -9.14 13.19
N VAL A 94 -14.30 -10.39 12.85
CA VAL A 94 -14.57 -10.95 11.52
C VAL A 94 -16.10 -11.14 11.41
N PRO A 95 -16.72 -10.84 10.25
CA PRO A 95 -18.17 -10.94 10.10
C PRO A 95 -18.70 -12.36 10.36
N GLU A 96 -19.88 -12.44 10.97
CA GLU A 96 -20.62 -13.68 11.24
C GLU A 96 -21.37 -14.23 10.01
N ALA A 97 -21.92 -15.44 10.16
CA ALA A 97 -22.75 -16.16 9.18
C ALA A 97 -23.74 -15.25 8.43
N GLY A 98 -23.45 -14.99 7.16
CA GLY A 98 -24.35 -14.25 6.26
C GLY A 98 -24.23 -12.72 6.34
N LEU A 99 -23.27 -12.21 7.11
CA LEU A 99 -22.88 -10.80 7.12
C LEU A 99 -21.61 -10.60 6.27
N GLY A 100 -21.40 -9.35 5.84
CA GLY A 100 -20.23 -8.90 5.11
C GLY A 100 -19.55 -7.73 5.80
N GLN A 101 -18.26 -7.57 5.54
CA GLN A 101 -17.48 -6.44 6.03
C GLN A 101 -16.63 -5.85 4.92
N LEU A 102 -16.59 -4.52 4.82
CA LEU A 102 -15.69 -3.80 3.90
C LEU A 102 -14.66 -3.04 4.72
N VAL A 103 -13.39 -3.21 4.37
CA VAL A 103 -12.27 -2.52 5.02
C VAL A 103 -11.58 -1.66 3.98
N PHE A 104 -11.69 -0.34 4.14
CA PHE A 104 -10.98 0.61 3.30
C PHE A 104 -9.68 1.02 3.99
N ILE A 105 -8.60 1.03 3.22
CA ILE A 105 -7.27 1.46 3.66
C ILE A 105 -6.88 2.62 2.76
N ARG A 106 -6.50 3.73 3.37
CA ARG A 106 -6.05 4.92 2.64
C ARG A 106 -4.54 4.91 2.46
N GLY A 107 -4.09 5.17 1.24
CA GLY A 107 -2.71 5.62 0.98
C GLY A 107 -1.61 4.65 1.41
N PHE A 108 -0.47 5.21 1.83
CA PHE A 108 0.64 4.46 2.40
C PHE A 108 0.23 3.76 3.70
N ILE A 109 0.68 2.52 3.88
CA ILE A 109 0.39 1.69 5.06
C ILE A 109 1.71 1.27 5.73
N SER A 110 1.79 1.25 7.06
CA SER A 110 2.96 0.79 7.79
C SER A 110 2.99 -0.74 7.99
N PRO A 111 4.15 -1.33 8.30
CA PRO A 111 4.26 -2.77 8.54
C PRO A 111 3.37 -3.30 9.66
N SER A 112 3.20 -2.54 10.75
CA SER A 112 2.31 -2.92 11.86
C SER A 112 0.84 -2.96 11.42
N TRP A 113 0.40 -2.06 10.54
CA TRP A 113 -0.94 -2.13 9.96
C TRP A 113 -1.09 -3.31 8.99
N VAL A 114 -0.10 -3.58 8.15
CA VAL A 114 -0.14 -4.74 7.23
C VAL A 114 -0.20 -6.06 8.01
N SER A 115 0.60 -6.21 9.05
CA SER A 115 0.60 -7.42 9.87
C SER A 115 -0.72 -7.60 10.62
N THR A 116 -1.29 -6.50 11.12
CA THR A 116 -2.57 -6.48 11.81
C THR A 116 -3.73 -6.87 10.91
N ILE A 117 -3.89 -6.20 9.77
CA ILE A 117 -4.98 -6.48 8.82
C ILE A 117 -4.79 -7.86 8.18
N GLY A 118 -3.54 -8.18 7.79
CA GLY A 118 -3.20 -9.42 7.15
C GLY A 118 -3.47 -10.64 8.02
N SER A 119 -3.09 -10.59 9.30
CA SER A 119 -3.38 -11.66 10.26
C SER A 119 -4.87 -11.78 10.58
N LYS A 120 -5.56 -10.65 10.73
CA LYS A 120 -6.97 -10.61 11.13
C LYS A 120 -7.92 -11.21 10.10
N TYR A 121 -7.70 -10.91 8.82
CA TYR A 121 -8.52 -11.44 7.72
C TYR A 121 -7.85 -12.57 6.95
N ASN A 122 -6.68 -13.04 7.41
CA ASN A 122 -5.89 -14.05 6.72
C ASN A 122 -5.63 -13.68 5.24
N ILE A 123 -5.28 -12.42 4.99
CA ILE A 123 -5.01 -11.91 3.64
C ILE A 123 -3.72 -12.53 3.11
N ASP A 124 -3.72 -12.96 1.86
CA ASP A 124 -2.51 -13.43 1.17
C ASP A 124 -1.48 -12.28 1.10
N PRO A 125 -0.23 -12.46 1.58
CA PRO A 125 0.82 -11.46 1.44
C PRO A 125 1.04 -10.95 0.02
N GLU A 126 0.70 -11.76 -0.99
CA GLU A 126 0.68 -11.34 -2.39
C GLU A 126 -0.14 -10.07 -2.59
N PHE A 127 -1.31 -9.92 -1.95
CA PHE A 127 -2.14 -8.72 -2.04
C PHE A 127 -1.36 -7.45 -1.68
N PHE A 128 -0.66 -7.49 -0.55
CA PHE A 128 0.13 -6.36 -0.06
C PHE A 128 1.39 -6.16 -0.89
N ARG A 129 2.04 -7.22 -1.36
CA ARG A 129 3.16 -7.14 -2.29
C ARG A 129 2.75 -6.43 -3.58
N ARG A 130 1.59 -6.80 -4.14
CA ARG A 130 1.00 -6.12 -5.29
C ARG A 130 0.69 -4.67 -4.91
N HIS A 131 -0.01 -4.43 -3.81
CA HIS A 131 -0.36 -3.08 -3.44
C HIS A 131 0.88 -2.21 -3.17
N MET A 132 2.01 -2.75 -2.70
CA MET A 132 3.21 -1.98 -2.35
C MET A 132 4.35 -2.16 -3.35
N GLU A 133 4.06 -2.35 -4.63
CA GLU A 133 5.08 -2.52 -5.68
C GLU A 133 6.08 -1.36 -5.80
N TYR A 134 5.82 -0.19 -5.20
CA TYR A 134 6.81 0.90 -5.13
C TYR A 134 8.03 0.54 -4.26
N LEU A 135 7.92 -0.45 -3.37
CA LEU A 135 9.06 -0.98 -2.60
C LEU A 135 10.08 -1.68 -3.50
N SER A 136 9.64 -2.14 -4.68
CA SER A 136 10.45 -2.83 -5.66
C SER A 136 11.26 -1.84 -6.50
N ALA A 137 12.33 -1.29 -5.90
CA ALA A 137 13.16 -0.25 -6.52
C ALA A 137 13.94 -0.68 -7.78
N SER A 138 14.06 -1.98 -8.06
CA SER A 138 14.81 -2.48 -9.23
C SER A 138 13.95 -3.32 -10.16
N VAL A 139 13.82 -2.88 -11.40
CA VAL A 139 13.18 -3.63 -12.49
C VAL A 139 13.82 -5.03 -12.64
N ASP A 140 15.14 -5.15 -12.47
CA ASP A 140 15.87 -6.41 -12.64
C ASP A 140 15.51 -7.51 -11.63
N ARG A 141 15.05 -7.15 -10.41
CA ARG A 141 14.63 -8.14 -9.40
C ARG A 141 13.21 -8.67 -9.61
N HIS A 142 12.40 -7.96 -10.41
CA HIS A 142 10.95 -8.19 -10.52
C HIS A 142 10.44 -8.32 -11.98
N ALA A 143 11.33 -8.28 -12.97
CA ALA A 143 11.04 -8.22 -14.41
C ALA A 143 10.16 -9.38 -14.94
N TYR A 144 9.94 -10.44 -14.16
CA TYR A 144 9.17 -11.63 -14.58
C TYR A 144 8.00 -11.96 -13.67
N SER A 145 7.68 -11.10 -12.70
CA SER A 145 6.71 -11.37 -11.64
C SER A 145 5.37 -10.64 -11.84
N PHE A 146 5.29 -9.79 -12.87
CA PHE A 146 4.11 -9.01 -13.22
C PHE A 146 3.92 -8.88 -14.74
N PRO A 147 2.67 -8.90 -15.24
CA PRO A 147 1.45 -9.20 -14.50
C PRO A 147 1.35 -10.69 -14.16
N SER A 148 0.87 -10.98 -12.94
CA SER A 148 0.45 -12.33 -12.59
C SER A 148 -0.65 -12.78 -13.56
N LEU A 149 -0.60 -14.02 -14.06
CA LEU A 149 -1.64 -14.56 -14.96
C LEU A 149 -3.03 -14.35 -14.35
N ALA A 150 -4.05 -14.04 -15.16
CA ALA A 150 -5.42 -13.84 -14.66
C ALA A 150 -5.96 -15.06 -13.86
N SER A 151 -5.42 -16.25 -14.12
CA SER A 151 -5.72 -17.49 -13.40
C SER A 151 -4.97 -17.68 -12.07
N SER A 152 -4.00 -16.82 -11.75
CA SER A 152 -3.12 -16.97 -10.58
C SER A 152 -3.70 -16.37 -9.29
N SER A 153 -4.73 -15.52 -9.38
CA SER A 153 -5.41 -14.97 -8.21
C SER A 153 -6.89 -14.73 -8.53
N ASN A 154 -7.77 -15.51 -7.91
CA ASN A 154 -9.21 -15.39 -8.12
C ASN A 154 -9.88 -14.34 -7.22
N ASN A 155 -9.12 -13.73 -6.31
CA ASN A 155 -9.64 -12.89 -5.24
C ASN A 155 -8.90 -11.56 -5.06
N ILE A 156 -7.87 -11.27 -5.86
CA ILE A 156 -7.11 -10.02 -5.82
C ILE A 156 -7.30 -9.29 -7.15
N PHE A 157 -7.82 -8.07 -7.07
CA PHE A 157 -8.11 -7.23 -8.24
C PHE A 157 -7.44 -5.87 -8.10
N ARG A 158 -7.20 -5.20 -9.24
CA ARG A 158 -6.71 -3.83 -9.29
C ARG A 158 -7.57 -3.02 -10.24
N LEU A 159 -7.99 -1.84 -9.80
CA LEU A 159 -8.68 -0.86 -10.62
C LEU A 159 -7.76 0.35 -10.80
N CYS A 160 -7.45 0.69 -12.05
CA CYS A 160 -6.75 1.93 -12.36
C CYS A 160 -7.74 3.08 -12.39
N VAL A 161 -7.43 4.16 -11.67
CA VAL A 161 -8.16 5.42 -11.67
C VAL A 161 -7.20 6.52 -12.09
N SER A 162 -7.62 7.30 -13.09
CA SER A 162 -6.81 8.39 -13.64
C SER A 162 -7.40 9.73 -13.19
N THR A 163 -6.57 10.59 -12.63
CA THR A 163 -6.92 11.96 -12.24
C THR A 163 -6.24 12.94 -13.19
N LEU A 164 -7.03 13.77 -13.88
CA LEU A 164 -6.52 14.85 -14.72
C LEU A 164 -6.17 16.04 -13.84
N LEU A 165 -4.94 16.51 -13.95
CA LEU A 165 -4.44 17.69 -13.27
C LEU A 165 -4.24 18.84 -14.24
N HIS A 166 -4.79 19.99 -13.91
CA HIS A 166 -4.41 21.25 -14.53
C HIS A 166 -3.16 21.80 -13.84
N ARG A 167 -2.19 22.24 -14.63
CA ARG A 167 -0.93 22.81 -14.14
C ARG A 167 -0.74 24.19 -14.73
N ASP A 168 -0.73 25.20 -13.88
CA ASP A 168 -0.38 26.57 -14.25
C ASP A 168 1.14 26.79 -14.10
N GLY A 169 1.75 27.52 -15.03
CA GLY A 169 3.10 28.07 -14.83
C GLY A 169 4.32 27.19 -15.20
N PHE A 170 4.13 26.01 -15.80
CA PHE A 170 5.24 25.13 -16.22
C PHE A 170 5.89 25.49 -17.59
N GLY A 171 5.65 26.70 -18.10
CA GLY A 171 6.06 27.14 -19.45
C GLY A 171 7.56 27.40 -19.65
N GLU A 172 8.41 27.21 -18.63
CA GLU A 172 9.86 27.43 -18.75
C GLU A 172 10.61 26.26 -19.41
N LEU A 173 10.07 25.04 -19.32
CA LEU A 173 10.66 23.84 -19.94
C LEU A 173 9.83 23.41 -21.16
N ASP A 174 10.51 23.05 -22.24
CA ASP A 174 9.87 22.44 -23.41
C ASP A 174 9.18 21.11 -23.01
N LEU A 175 8.04 20.83 -23.65
CA LEU A 175 7.20 19.67 -23.38
C LEU A 175 7.97 18.36 -23.51
N GLN A 176 8.90 18.27 -24.46
CA GLN A 176 9.68 17.05 -24.67
C GLN A 176 10.64 16.82 -23.50
N SER A 177 11.25 17.87 -22.99
CA SER A 177 12.09 17.80 -21.79
C SER A 177 11.28 17.31 -20.59
N GLN A 178 10.09 17.88 -20.35
CA GLN A 178 9.21 17.46 -19.25
C GLN A 178 8.86 15.96 -19.33
N ARG A 179 8.47 15.49 -20.52
CA ARG A 179 8.18 14.06 -20.74
C ARG A 179 9.40 13.17 -20.55
N SER A 180 10.59 13.65 -20.90
CA SER A 180 11.82 12.88 -20.72
C SER A 180 12.24 12.72 -19.26
N TYR A 181 11.94 13.72 -18.40
CA TYR A 181 12.30 13.68 -16.97
C TYR A 181 11.26 12.98 -16.11
N GLN A 182 10.00 12.85 -16.57
CA GLN A 182 8.90 12.35 -15.75
C GLN A 182 9.18 10.97 -15.10
N SER A 183 9.80 10.04 -15.83
CA SER A 183 10.12 8.70 -15.30
C SER A 183 11.23 8.75 -14.25
N THR A 184 12.19 9.65 -14.43
CA THR A 184 13.28 9.87 -13.49
C THR A 184 12.75 10.51 -12.20
N GLU A 185 11.90 11.54 -12.32
CA GLU A 185 11.27 12.19 -11.17
C GLU A 185 10.38 11.22 -10.39
N LEU A 186 9.57 10.41 -11.09
CA LEU A 186 8.75 9.39 -10.47
C LEU A 186 9.59 8.30 -9.79
N GLY A 187 10.72 7.91 -10.38
CA GLY A 187 11.68 6.99 -9.77
C GLY A 187 12.30 7.56 -8.49
N ILE A 188 12.68 8.84 -8.52
CA ILE A 188 13.19 9.56 -7.34
C ILE A 188 12.12 9.62 -6.24
N TYR A 189 10.87 9.95 -6.59
CA TYR A 189 9.74 9.92 -5.66
C TYR A 189 9.56 8.53 -5.01
N LYS A 190 9.50 7.46 -5.82
CA LYS A 190 9.29 6.10 -5.32
C LYS A 190 10.43 5.63 -4.40
N ILE A 191 11.69 5.88 -4.77
CA ILE A 191 12.85 5.39 -4.03
C ILE A 191 13.14 6.28 -2.81
N GLN A 192 13.24 7.59 -3.01
CA GLN A 192 13.75 8.50 -2.00
C GLN A 192 12.65 9.00 -1.07
N GLN A 193 11.43 9.21 -1.56
CA GLN A 193 10.35 9.73 -0.72
C GLN A 193 9.62 8.58 -0.02
N LEU A 194 9.10 7.61 -0.76
CA LEU A 194 8.37 6.46 -0.16
C LEU A 194 9.26 5.51 0.65
N GLY A 195 10.57 5.49 0.38
CA GLY A 195 11.56 4.76 1.18
C GLY A 195 12.10 5.52 2.39
N SER A 196 11.72 6.79 2.58
CA SER A 196 12.18 7.60 3.71
C SER A 196 11.23 7.52 4.91
N THR A 197 11.73 7.89 6.10
CA THR A 197 10.92 8.07 7.32
C THR A 197 9.98 9.27 7.26
N LYS A 198 9.93 10.00 6.13
CA LYS A 198 9.14 11.24 6.00
C LYS A 198 7.70 10.99 5.52
N VAL A 199 7.38 9.78 5.05
CA VAL A 199 6.03 9.43 4.62
C VAL A 199 5.20 8.96 5.81
N HIS A 200 3.99 9.50 5.91
CA HIS A 200 3.03 9.16 6.95
C HIS A 200 2.03 8.14 6.43
N CYS A 201 1.45 7.36 7.34
CA CYS A 201 0.36 6.47 6.95
C CYS A 201 -0.84 7.32 6.47
N GLY A 202 -1.47 6.90 5.37
CA GLY A 202 -2.58 7.63 4.78
C GLY A 202 -2.17 8.64 3.71
N ASP A 203 -0.88 8.91 3.55
CA ASP A 203 -0.35 9.74 2.46
C ASP A 203 -0.70 9.13 1.10
N SER A 204 -1.10 9.98 0.17
CA SER A 204 -1.46 9.53 -1.18
C SER A 204 -0.24 9.01 -1.93
N LEU A 205 -0.42 7.88 -2.60
CA LEU A 205 0.62 7.24 -3.39
C LEU A 205 0.45 7.59 -4.87
N VAL A 206 1.44 8.25 -5.46
CA VAL A 206 1.50 8.47 -6.90
C VAL A 206 2.12 7.23 -7.55
N ARG A 207 1.34 6.49 -8.33
CA ARG A 207 1.83 5.28 -9.00
C ARG A 207 2.45 5.61 -10.33
N GLU A 208 1.70 6.27 -11.19
CA GLU A 208 2.16 6.72 -12.49
C GLU A 208 1.82 8.19 -12.71
N TYR A 209 2.69 8.85 -13.47
CA TYR A 209 2.59 10.25 -13.78
C TYR A 209 2.96 10.48 -15.24
N SER A 210 2.07 11.14 -15.98
CA SER A 210 2.25 11.40 -17.40
C SER A 210 1.92 12.84 -17.75
N THR A 211 2.83 13.50 -18.48
CA THR A 211 2.63 14.86 -18.98
C THR A 211 1.98 14.84 -20.37
N LEU A 212 0.72 15.29 -20.46
CA LEU A 212 -0.02 15.34 -21.73
C LEU A 212 0.36 16.56 -22.56
N CYS A 213 0.38 17.74 -21.95
CA CYS A 213 0.79 18.99 -22.59
C CYS A 213 1.31 19.98 -21.54
N SER A 214 1.59 21.22 -21.98
CA SER A 214 2.09 22.31 -21.13
C SER A 214 1.21 22.60 -19.92
N SER A 215 -0.10 22.30 -20.00
CA SER A 215 -1.08 22.68 -18.99
C SER A 215 -1.79 21.49 -18.33
N PHE A 216 -1.55 20.27 -18.82
CA PHE A 216 -2.26 19.09 -18.33
C PHE A 216 -1.32 17.91 -18.10
N SER A 217 -1.51 17.26 -16.96
CA SER A 217 -0.92 15.98 -16.62
C SER A 217 -1.98 15.01 -16.11
N VAL A 218 -1.64 13.73 -16.12
CA VAL A 218 -2.45 12.66 -15.56
C VAL A 218 -1.64 11.98 -14.47
N ILE A 219 -2.28 11.79 -13.31
CA ILE A 219 -1.82 10.86 -12.29
C ILE A 219 -2.70 9.61 -12.39
N GLU A 220 -2.06 8.45 -12.44
CA GLU A 220 -2.77 7.18 -12.29
C GLU A 220 -2.52 6.60 -10.91
N GLN A 221 -3.59 6.10 -10.31
CA GLN A 221 -3.61 5.47 -9.00
C GLN A 221 -4.30 4.12 -9.11
N TRP A 222 -3.86 3.15 -8.30
CA TRP A 222 -4.40 1.80 -8.34
C TRP A 222 -5.12 1.50 -7.03
N ILE A 223 -6.40 1.17 -7.14
CA ILE A 223 -7.20 0.64 -6.04
C ILE A 223 -7.02 -0.87 -6.06
N SER A 224 -6.38 -1.42 -5.03
CA SER A 224 -6.28 -2.87 -4.84
C SER A 224 -7.49 -3.37 -4.06
N LEU A 225 -8.14 -4.42 -4.55
CA LEU A 225 -9.25 -5.08 -3.87
C LEU A 225 -8.87 -6.53 -3.54
N CYS A 226 -9.20 -6.97 -2.32
CA CYS A 226 -9.12 -8.37 -1.92
C CYS A 226 -10.49 -8.82 -1.44
N VAL A 227 -10.96 -9.96 -1.93
CA VAL A 227 -12.22 -10.58 -1.50
C VAL A 227 -11.87 -11.85 -0.73
N THR A 228 -12.15 -11.88 0.57
CA THR A 228 -11.86 -13.06 1.39
C THR A 228 -13.17 -13.69 1.82
N LYS A 229 -13.47 -14.87 1.29
CA LYS A 229 -14.59 -15.66 1.78
C LYS A 229 -14.22 -16.29 3.12
N THR A 230 -15.04 -16.09 4.13
CA THR A 230 -14.90 -16.79 5.41
C THR A 230 -15.83 -18.00 5.44
N ASP A 231 -15.51 -19.02 6.24
CA ASP A 231 -16.38 -20.21 6.39
C ASP A 231 -17.80 -19.85 6.88
N GLN A 232 -17.94 -18.65 7.44
CA GLN A 232 -19.15 -18.08 8.00
C GLN A 232 -19.54 -16.77 7.28
N GLY A 233 -19.10 -16.43 6.06
CA GLY A 233 -19.42 -15.10 5.51
C GLY A 233 -18.54 -14.62 4.35
N TRP A 234 -18.60 -13.30 4.08
CA TRP A 234 -17.88 -12.62 3.01
C TRP A 234 -17.11 -11.40 3.50
#